data_AF-A0A3B8WH96-F1
#
_entry.id   AF-A0A3B8WH96-F1
#
_cell.length_a   1.000
_cell.length_b   1.000
_cell.length_c   1.000
_cell.angle_alpha   90.00
_cell.angle_beta   90.00
_cell.angle_gamma   90.00
#
_symmetry.space_group_name_H-M   'P 1'
#
loop_
_entity.id
_entity.type
_entity.pdbx_description
1 polymer ?
#
loop_
_entity_poly.entity_id
_entity_poly.type
_entity_poly.pdbx_seq_one_letter_code
_entity_poly.pdbx_strand_id
1 'polypeptide(L)' 'IVAQRYNVSREAQDEYALISQQRTAAAQQSGKFDDEIVPFDATMLVKDKETGEVSEKQVTLDRDECNRP' A
#
# COMPACT_ATOMS: atom_id res chain seq x y z
N ILE A 1 -9.68 -4.17 22.48
CA ILE A 1 -9.59 -5.04 23.68
C ILE A 1 -8.14 -5.29 24.11
N VAL A 2 -7.23 -5.76 23.25
CA VAL A 2 -5.80 -5.96 23.62
C VAL A 2 -5.08 -4.64 23.91
N ALA A 3 -5.15 -3.65 23.01
CA ALA A 3 -4.48 -2.35 23.20
C ALA A 3 -4.84 -1.68 24.54
N GLN A 4 -6.13 -1.64 24.88
CA GLN A 4 -6.60 -1.13 26.18
C GLN A 4 -6.12 -1.96 27.36
N ARG A 5 -6.08 -3.29 27.25
CA ARG A 5 -5.62 -4.19 28.32
C ARG A 5 -4.13 -4.03 28.63
N TYR A 6 -3.33 -3.72 27.61
CA TYR A 6 -1.88 -3.57 27.73
C TYR A 6 -1.41 -2.11 27.66
N ASN A 7 -2.34 -1.14 27.75
CA ASN A 7 -2.04 0.30 27.68
C ASN A 7 -1.20 0.70 26.46
N VAL A 8 -1.45 0.07 25.29
CA VAL A 8 -0.84 0.49 24.03
C VAL A 8 -1.52 1.78 23.58
N SER A 9 -0.79 2.89 23.67
CA SER A 9 -1.34 4.21 23.34
C SER A 9 -1.62 4.35 21.84
N ARG A 10 -2.36 5.38 21.46
CA ARG A 10 -2.62 5.68 20.05
C ARG A 10 -1.33 6.09 19.34
N GLU A 11 -0.50 6.86 20.01
CA GLU A 11 0.78 7.36 19.50
C GLU A 11 1.73 6.19 19.20
N ALA A 12 1.81 5.19 20.09
CA ALA A 12 2.61 3.99 19.86
C ALA A 12 2.12 3.17 18.65
N GLN A 13 0.80 3.11 18.44
CA GLN A 13 0.21 2.47 17.26
C GLN A 13 0.55 3.24 15.97
N ASP A 14 0.44 4.56 16.01
CA ASP A 14 0.73 5.43 14.86
C ASP A 14 2.22 5.42 14.51
N GLU A 15 3.11 5.43 15.50
CA GLU A 15 4.56 5.30 15.30
C GLU A 15 4.90 3.94 14.66
N TYR A 16 4.31 2.86 15.14
CA TYR A 16 4.50 1.55 14.54
C TYR A 16 3.99 1.50 13.09
N ALA A 17 2.84 2.13 12.81
CA ALA A 17 2.30 2.21 11.45
C ALA A 17 3.24 2.98 10.51
N LEU A 18 3.83 4.09 10.97
CA LEU A 18 4.83 4.85 10.21
C LEU A 18 6.07 4.00 9.92
N ILE A 19 6.61 3.31 10.92
CA ILE A 19 7.76 2.41 10.76
C ILE A 19 7.43 1.29 9.77
N SER A 20 6.21 0.75 9.81
CA SER A 20 5.75 -0.27 8.86
C SER A 20 5.79 0.24 7.43
N GLN A 21 5.23 1.43 7.15
CA GLN A 21 5.22 2.03 5.81
C GLN A 21 6.66 2.29 5.31
N GLN A 22 7.52 2.84 6.17
CA GLN A 22 8.93 3.09 5.83
C GLN A 22 9.69 1.80 5.48
N ARG A 23 9.46 0.71 6.21
CA ARG A 23 10.07 -0.59 5.93
C ARG A 23 9.57 -1.17 4.62
N THR A 24 8.27 -1.10 4.35
CA THR A 24 7.68 -1.55 3.08
C THR A 24 8.28 -0.76 1.91
N ALA A 25 8.39 0.57 2.03
CA ALA A 25 9.01 1.41 1.02
C ALA A 25 10.46 1.03 0.74
N ALA A 26 11.27 0.85 1.79
CA ALA A 26 12.66 0.42 1.62
C ALA A 26 12.78 -0.98 1.01
N ALA A 27 11.89 -1.91 1.38
CA ALA A 27 11.87 -3.27 0.82
C ALA A 27 11.49 -3.29 -0.67
N GLN A 28 10.45 -2.53 -1.06
CA GLN A 28 10.07 -2.35 -2.46
C GLN A 28 11.19 -1.70 -3.27
N GLN A 29 11.82 -0.64 -2.76
CA GLN A 29 12.93 0.04 -3.45
C GLN A 29 14.15 -0.85 -3.62
N SER A 30 14.37 -1.81 -2.71
CA SER A 30 15.48 -2.76 -2.78
C SER A 30 15.13 -4.08 -3.49
N GLY A 31 13.95 -4.19 -4.09
CA GLY A 31 13.52 -5.37 -4.85
C GLY A 31 13.30 -6.63 -3.99
N LYS A 32 13.13 -6.48 -2.67
CA LYS A 32 13.02 -7.64 -1.75
C LYS A 32 11.77 -8.49 -1.97
N PHE A 33 10.76 -7.94 -2.64
CA PHE A 33 9.50 -8.62 -2.93
C PHE A 33 9.46 -9.22 -4.34
N ASP A 34 10.46 -8.96 -5.18
CA ASP A 34 10.47 -9.35 -6.59
C ASP A 34 10.44 -10.89 -6.75
N ASP A 35 11.00 -11.61 -5.78
CA ASP A 35 11.04 -13.09 -5.79
C ASP A 35 9.73 -13.74 -5.32
N GLU A 36 8.87 -13.02 -4.58
CA GLU A 36 7.64 -13.56 -3.97
C GLU A 36 6.34 -13.03 -4.59
N ILE A 37 6.37 -11.85 -5.24
CA ILE A 37 5.20 -11.28 -5.92
C ILE A 37 5.12 -11.80 -7.36
N VAL A 38 4.02 -12.47 -7.68
CA VAL A 38 3.69 -12.85 -9.06
C VAL A 38 2.85 -11.74 -9.70
N PRO A 39 3.29 -11.12 -10.82
CA PRO A 39 2.53 -10.08 -11.49
C PRO A 39 1.15 -10.54 -11.95
N PHE A 40 0.17 -9.64 -11.89
CA PHE A 40 -1.21 -9.91 -12.32
C PHE A 40 -1.77 -8.75 -13.17
N ASP A 41 -2.38 -9.09 -14.30
CA ASP A 41 -3.02 -8.11 -15.18
C ASP A 41 -4.46 -7.81 -14.74
N ALA A 42 -4.80 -6.53 -14.68
CA ALA A 42 -6.12 -6.04 -14.27
C ALA A 42 -6.62 -4.90 -15.16
N THR A 43 -7.94 -4.75 -15.22
CA THR A 43 -8.59 -3.56 -15.79
C THR A 43 -8.84 -2.55 -14.66
N MET A 44 -8.14 -1.42 -14.68
CA MET A 44 -8.33 -0.32 -13.74
C MET A 44 -9.31 0.71 -14.30
N LEU A 45 -10.31 1.09 -13.49
CA LEU A 45 -11.21 2.19 -13.80
C LEU A 45 -10.56 3.51 -13.38
N VAL A 46 -10.27 4.37 -14.36
CA VAL A 46 -9.67 5.69 -14.13
C VAL A 46 -10.76 6.74 -14.28
N LYS A 47 -11.03 7.47 -13.19
CA LYS A 47 -11.95 8.60 -13.19
C LYS A 47 -11.19 9.90 -13.40
N ASP A 48 -11.54 10.63 -14.44
CA ASP A 48 -11.07 11.99 -14.66
C ASP A 48 -11.60 12.91 -13.55
N LYS A 49 -10.72 13.70 -12.94
CA LYS A 49 -11.06 14.56 -11.81
C LYS A 49 -11.80 15.84 -12.23
N GLU A 50 -11.65 16.27 -13.48
CA GLU A 50 -12.25 17.50 -14.02
C GLU A 50 -13.57 17.20 -14.73
N THR A 51 -13.62 16.15 -15.56
CA THR A 51 -14.81 15.79 -16.36
C THR A 51 -15.71 14.76 -15.68
N GLY A 52 -15.16 13.96 -14.77
CA GLY A 52 -15.87 12.86 -14.13
C GLY A 52 -16.07 11.62 -15.01
N GLU A 53 -15.58 11.63 -16.25
CA GLU A 53 -15.61 10.46 -17.13
C GLU A 53 -14.79 9.31 -16.54
N VAL A 54 -15.29 8.09 -16.73
CA VAL A 54 -14.61 6.86 -16.31
C VAL A 54 -14.10 6.14 -17.56
N SER A 55 -12.80 5.88 -17.59
CA SER A 55 -12.14 5.12 -18.65
C SER A 55 -11.53 3.83 -18.09
N GLU A 56 -11.38 2.82 -18.95
CA GLU A 56 -10.73 1.57 -18.61
C GLU A 56 -9.25 1.61 -19.04
N LYS A 57 -8.36 1.20 -18.14
CA LYS A 57 -6.92 1.08 -18.39
C LYS A 57 -6.45 -0.32 -18.02
N GLN A 58 -5.83 -1.01 -18.97
CA GLN A 58 -5.10 -2.25 -18.67
C GLN A 58 -3.83 -1.92 -17.87
N VAL A 59 -3.65 -2.57 -16.72
CA VAL A 59 -2.50 -2.40 -15.84
C VAL A 59 -1.96 -3.76 -15.42
N THR A 60 -0.65 -3.85 -15.23
CA THR A 60 0.00 -4.99 -14.60
C THR A 60 0.36 -4.59 -13.18
N LEU A 61 -0.13 -5.34 -12.20
CA LEU A 61 0.15 -5.15 -10.79
C LEU A 61 1.31 -6.06 -10.40
N ASP A 62 2.49 -5.48 -10.19
CA ASP A 62 3.73 -6.19 -9.85
C ASP A 62 4.30 -5.78 -8.48
N ARG A 63 3.59 -4.91 -7.74
CA ARG A 63 3.97 -4.40 -6.42
C ARG A 63 2.76 -3.90 -5.64
N ASP A 64 2.88 -3.86 -4.31
CA ASP A 64 1.85 -3.32 -3.41
C ASP A 64 1.60 -1.82 -3.68
N GLU A 65 0.34 -1.48 -4.00
CA GLU A 65 -0.13 -0.11 -4.32
C GLU A 65 -0.65 0.69 -3.10
N CYS A 66 -0.77 0.05 -1.94
CA CYS A 66 -1.27 0.62 -0.70
C CYS A 66 -0.18 1.28 0.14
N ASN A 67 1.09 1.03 -0.18
CA ASN A 67 2.21 1.70 0.48
C ASN A 67 2.11 3.23 0.34
N ARG A 68 2.40 3.95 1.43
CA ARG A 68 2.37 5.42 1.51
C ARG A 68 3.73 5.91 2.05
N PRO A 69 4.77 5.95 1.20
CA PRO A 69 6.10 6.40 1.57
C PRO A 69 6.17 7.90 1.88
#